data_AF-A0A7V1LQC4-F1
#
_entry.id   AF-A0A7V1LQC4-F1
#
_cell.length_a   1.000
_cell.length_b   1.000
_cell.length_c   1.000
_cell.angle_alpha   90.00
_cell.angle_beta   90.00
_cell.angle_gamma   90.00
#
_symmetry.space_group_name_H-M   'P 1'
#
loop_
_entity.id
_entity.type
_entity.pdbx_description
1 polymer ?
#
loop_
_entity_poly.entity_id
_entity_poly.type
_entity_poly.pdbx_seq_one_letter_code
_entity_poly.pdbx_strand_id
1 'polypeptide(L)'
;MLNIYVYTKGTGSGHLTRVNAIYKGFLRSDAKFKLYVSAHRSKYLDFLEPGIILCNKGEFPRKIDIFICDWRSDSFVDGLPKKLAETWIGLRRLGKMKVTFPKYYHVIAIEPDVKGDICIWPIINTWPDELVTRKKLREILKVESDNEIGLLCENGAYLKHLNRVFRKRLPKKVLRFKISNSPFSKENKDLSYYPVAKLFKSADYIVIGAGYNSFHEALSYADMNKTTIVNVGGDDQAVRIKQAHEWTKGRGSQAHILAKHVINYHNKH
;
A
#
# COMPACT_ATOMS: atom_id res chain seq x y z
N MET A 1 -20.74 -5.99 16.50
CA MET A 1 -19.31 -6.20 16.17
C MET A 1 -19.26 -6.70 14.74
N LEU A 2 -18.59 -5.97 13.85
CA LEU A 2 -18.52 -6.30 12.42
C LEU A 2 -17.46 -7.39 12.15
N ASN A 3 -17.80 -8.38 11.34
CA ASN A 3 -16.89 -9.39 10.82
C ASN A 3 -16.56 -9.02 9.38
N ILE A 4 -15.35 -8.49 9.20
CA ILE A 4 -14.87 -7.99 7.91
C ILE A 4 -13.93 -9.03 7.35
N TYR A 5 -14.16 -9.46 6.11
CA TYR A 5 -13.29 -10.39 5.41
C TYR A 5 -12.63 -9.71 4.22
N VAL A 6 -11.29 -9.66 4.20
CA VAL A 6 -10.50 -9.07 3.12
C VAL A 6 -9.83 -10.17 2.31
N TYR A 7 -10.09 -10.21 1.00
CA TYR A 7 -9.40 -11.11 0.08
C TYR A 7 -8.41 -10.34 -0.79
N THR A 8 -7.17 -10.85 -0.88
CA THR A 8 -6.21 -10.38 -1.88
C THR A 8 -5.54 -11.55 -2.58
N LYS A 9 -5.49 -11.48 -3.92
CA LYS A 9 -4.74 -12.43 -4.77
C LYS A 9 -3.25 -12.08 -4.86
N GLY A 10 -2.84 -10.98 -4.27
CA GLY A 10 -1.47 -10.45 -4.37
C GLY A 10 -0.41 -11.38 -3.81
N THR A 11 0.76 -11.40 -4.46
CA THR A 11 1.94 -12.14 -3.97
C THR A 11 2.92 -11.23 -3.21
N GLY A 12 3.03 -9.96 -3.62
CA GLY A 12 3.97 -9.00 -3.05
C GLY A 12 3.49 -8.35 -1.75
N SER A 13 4.43 -7.90 -0.93
CA SER A 13 4.18 -7.16 0.33
C SER A 13 3.32 -5.92 0.14
N GLY A 14 3.34 -5.30 -1.04
CA GLY A 14 2.47 -4.17 -1.38
C GLY A 14 0.98 -4.46 -1.21
N HIS A 15 0.52 -5.69 -1.44
CA HIS A 15 -0.89 -6.01 -1.22
C HIS A 15 -1.23 -6.06 0.27
N LEU A 16 -0.33 -6.60 1.07
CA LEU A 16 -0.47 -6.63 2.51
C LEU A 16 -0.34 -5.22 3.13
N THR A 17 0.46 -4.31 2.54
CA THR A 17 0.44 -2.88 2.89
C THR A 17 -0.98 -2.32 2.85
N ARG A 18 -1.74 -2.67 1.80
CA ARG A 18 -3.11 -2.20 1.64
C ARG A 18 -4.07 -2.84 2.61
N VAL A 19 -3.90 -4.13 2.91
CA VAL A 19 -4.67 -4.81 3.98
C VAL A 19 -4.45 -4.10 5.32
N ASN A 20 -3.20 -3.81 5.68
CA ASN A 20 -2.89 -3.08 6.92
C ASN A 20 -3.47 -1.67 6.91
N ALA A 21 -3.45 -0.98 5.75
CA ALA A 21 -4.11 0.32 5.60
C ALA A 21 -5.61 0.24 5.90
N ILE A 22 -6.30 -0.76 5.33
CA ILE A 22 -7.74 -1.00 5.59
C ILE A 22 -7.96 -1.25 7.08
N TYR A 23 -7.20 -2.17 7.69
CA TYR A 23 -7.30 -2.50 9.12
C TYR A 23 -7.12 -1.25 10.00
N LYS A 24 -6.05 -0.47 9.80
CA LYS A 24 -5.81 0.78 10.53
C LYS A 24 -6.91 1.81 10.27
N GLY A 25 -7.47 1.84 9.07
CA GLY A 25 -8.62 2.67 8.72
C GLY A 25 -9.83 2.38 9.59
N PHE A 26 -10.16 1.10 9.79
CA PHE A 26 -11.24 0.65 10.68
C PHE A 26 -10.92 0.89 12.16
N LEU A 27 -9.66 0.71 12.60
CA LEU A 27 -9.26 1.07 13.96
C LEU A 27 -9.50 2.55 14.24
N ARG A 28 -9.18 3.43 13.28
CA ARG A 28 -9.37 4.89 13.40
C ARG A 28 -10.80 5.36 13.10
N SER A 29 -11.73 4.45 12.80
CA SER A 29 -13.15 4.78 12.63
C SER A 29 -13.98 4.47 13.89
N ASP A 30 -13.34 4.11 15.00
CA ASP A 30 -13.97 3.73 16.28
C ASP A 30 -14.99 2.58 16.17
N ALA A 31 -14.90 1.79 15.09
CA ALA A 31 -15.79 0.66 14.87
C ALA A 31 -15.36 -0.53 15.72
N LYS A 32 -16.32 -1.28 16.27
CA LYS A 32 -16.05 -2.60 16.87
C LYS A 32 -16.04 -3.65 15.76
N PHE A 33 -14.88 -4.20 15.43
CA PHE A 33 -14.74 -5.18 14.35
C PHE A 33 -13.74 -6.31 14.65
N LYS A 34 -13.85 -7.39 13.88
CA LYS A 34 -12.83 -8.41 13.65
C LYS A 34 -12.50 -8.40 12.16
N LEU A 35 -11.22 -8.37 11.82
CA LEU A 35 -10.78 -8.41 10.43
C LEU A 35 -10.08 -9.73 10.13
N TYR A 36 -10.68 -10.46 9.21
CA TYR A 36 -10.17 -11.71 8.64
C TYR A 36 -9.53 -11.40 7.29
N VAL A 37 -8.41 -12.04 6.97
CA VAL A 37 -7.75 -11.87 5.68
C VAL A 37 -7.40 -13.20 5.05
N SER A 38 -7.63 -13.34 3.75
CA SER A 38 -7.01 -14.39 2.95
C SER A 38 -6.03 -13.79 1.94
N ALA A 39 -4.76 -14.07 2.17
CA ALA A 39 -3.64 -13.63 1.33
C ALA A 39 -2.71 -14.81 0.97
N HIS A 40 -3.31 -15.99 0.71
CA HIS A 40 -2.64 -17.29 0.55
C HIS A 40 -1.48 -17.36 -0.47
N ARG A 41 -1.32 -16.37 -1.36
CA ARG A 41 -0.22 -16.31 -2.33
C ARG A 41 0.97 -15.47 -1.86
N SER A 42 0.81 -14.72 -0.77
CA SER A 42 1.88 -13.87 -0.26
C SER A 42 2.81 -14.67 0.63
N LYS A 43 4.11 -14.49 0.43
CA LYS A 43 5.16 -15.01 1.32
C LYS A 43 5.51 -14.06 2.47
N TYR A 44 4.79 -12.94 2.57
CA TYR A 44 5.07 -11.86 3.51
C TYR A 44 4.02 -11.82 4.64
N LEU A 45 3.42 -12.95 5.02
CA LEU A 45 2.26 -12.96 5.92
C LEU A 45 2.54 -12.36 7.29
N ASP A 46 3.77 -12.51 7.80
CA ASP A 46 4.25 -11.88 9.04
C ASP A 46 4.25 -10.34 8.99
N PHE A 47 3.98 -9.76 7.82
CA PHE A 47 3.84 -8.34 7.63
C PHE A 47 2.46 -7.79 8.08
N LEU A 48 1.48 -8.66 8.29
CA LEU A 48 0.14 -8.23 8.73
C LEU A 48 0.17 -7.66 10.15
N GLU A 49 -0.67 -6.66 10.42
CA GLU A 49 -0.82 -6.12 11.78
C GLU A 49 -1.31 -7.23 12.73
N PRO A 50 -0.84 -7.29 14.00
CA PRO A 50 -1.12 -8.40 14.92
C PRO A 50 -2.61 -8.66 15.22
N GLY A 51 -3.48 -7.66 15.05
CA GLY A 51 -4.93 -7.82 15.25
C GLY A 51 -5.69 -8.40 14.03
N ILE A 52 -4.98 -8.71 12.94
CA ILE A 52 -5.56 -9.30 11.74
C ILE A 52 -5.56 -10.82 11.86
N ILE A 53 -6.72 -11.45 11.64
CA ILE A 53 -6.88 -12.89 11.68
C ILE A 53 -6.61 -13.45 10.28
N LEU A 54 -5.52 -14.20 10.12
CA LEU A 54 -5.19 -14.86 8.86
C LEU A 54 -6.08 -16.10 8.66
N CYS A 55 -6.67 -16.22 7.48
CA CYS A 55 -7.48 -17.35 7.04
C CYS A 55 -6.86 -18.02 5.81
N ASN A 56 -6.99 -19.34 5.73
CA ASN A 56 -6.63 -20.07 4.52
C ASN A 56 -7.57 -19.72 3.36
N LYS A 57 -7.18 -20.07 2.13
CA LYS A 57 -8.08 -19.88 0.98
C LYS A 57 -9.31 -20.78 1.14
N GLY A 58 -10.50 -20.19 1.08
CA GLY A 58 -11.76 -20.94 1.22
C GLY A 58 -12.20 -21.13 2.68
N GLU A 59 -11.38 -20.71 3.64
CA GLU A 59 -11.75 -20.66 5.04
C GLU A 59 -12.46 -19.34 5.32
N PHE A 60 -13.70 -19.42 5.80
CA PHE A 60 -14.53 -18.26 6.08
C PHE A 60 -15.02 -18.31 7.53
N PRO A 61 -15.09 -17.15 8.21
CA PRO A 61 -15.78 -17.10 9.50
C PRO A 61 -17.27 -17.43 9.33
N ARG A 62 -17.92 -17.87 10.41
CA ARG A 62 -19.33 -18.29 10.37
C ARG A 62 -20.29 -17.21 9.87
N LYS A 63 -19.95 -15.94 10.09
CA LYS A 63 -20.69 -14.76 9.61
C LYS A 63 -19.69 -13.77 9.01
N ILE A 64 -20.00 -13.25 7.82
CA ILE A 64 -19.29 -12.13 7.21
C ILE A 64 -20.30 -11.01 7.01
N ASP A 65 -20.07 -9.88 7.66
CA ASP A 65 -20.91 -8.70 7.47
C ASP A 65 -20.44 -7.95 6.22
N ILE A 66 -19.13 -7.77 6.05
CA ILE A 66 -18.52 -7.04 4.94
C ILE A 66 -17.42 -7.87 4.30
N PHE A 67 -17.52 -8.11 2.99
CA PHE A 67 -16.47 -8.69 2.18
C PHE A 67 -15.77 -7.60 1.36
N ILE A 68 -14.44 -7.52 1.45
CA ILE A 68 -13.62 -6.57 0.69
C ILE A 68 -12.68 -7.34 -0.24
N CYS A 69 -12.74 -7.05 -1.53
CA CYS A 69 -11.84 -7.63 -2.53
C CYS A 69 -10.80 -6.59 -2.99
N ASP A 70 -9.52 -6.89 -2.78
CA ASP A 70 -8.43 -6.03 -3.22
C ASP A 70 -8.14 -6.16 -4.72
N TRP A 71 -8.21 -5.02 -5.43
CA TRP A 71 -7.78 -4.79 -6.81
C TRP A 71 -8.58 -5.51 -7.89
N ARG A 72 -8.92 -6.80 -7.75
CA ARG A 72 -9.76 -7.53 -8.71
C ARG A 72 -10.34 -8.80 -8.09
N SER A 73 -11.53 -9.18 -8.53
CA SER A 73 -12.02 -10.54 -8.33
C SER A 73 -11.25 -11.53 -9.22
N ASP A 74 -11.29 -12.80 -8.85
CA ASP A 74 -10.87 -13.91 -9.69
C ASP A 74 -11.89 -15.05 -9.63
N SER A 75 -11.67 -16.11 -10.39
CA SER A 75 -12.63 -17.23 -10.48
C SER A 75 -13.04 -17.82 -9.13
N PHE A 76 -12.18 -17.74 -8.11
CA PHE A 76 -12.54 -18.13 -6.76
C PHE A 76 -13.57 -17.17 -6.17
N VAL A 77 -13.29 -15.86 -6.17
CA VAL A 77 -14.22 -14.83 -5.67
C VAL A 77 -15.52 -14.79 -6.47
N ASP A 78 -15.44 -14.91 -7.80
CA ASP A 78 -16.60 -14.89 -8.69
C ASP A 78 -17.54 -16.08 -8.44
N GLY A 79 -17.00 -17.22 -7.97
CA GLY A 79 -17.75 -18.42 -7.61
C GLY A 79 -18.34 -18.39 -6.19
N LEU A 80 -18.05 -17.38 -5.37
CA LEU A 80 -18.61 -17.29 -4.03
C LEU A 80 -20.09 -16.89 -4.10
N PRO A 81 -20.97 -17.49 -3.26
CA PRO A 81 -22.37 -17.14 -3.26
C PRO A 81 -22.58 -15.73 -2.69
N LYS A 82 -23.40 -14.89 -3.35
CA LYS A 82 -23.70 -13.51 -2.90
C LYS A 82 -24.15 -13.43 -1.43
N LYS A 83 -24.90 -14.43 -0.95
CA LYS A 83 -25.36 -14.52 0.45
C LYS A 83 -24.26 -14.76 1.49
N LEU A 84 -23.02 -14.99 1.07
CA LEU A 84 -21.89 -15.21 1.97
C LEU A 84 -21.59 -13.97 2.82
N ALA A 85 -21.83 -12.78 2.29
CA ALA A 85 -21.68 -11.52 3.00
C ALA A 85 -22.87 -10.59 2.74
N GLU A 86 -23.19 -9.74 3.71
CA GLU A 86 -24.26 -8.74 3.60
C GLU A 86 -23.83 -7.60 2.66
N THR A 87 -22.57 -7.17 2.74
CA THR A 87 -22.01 -6.09 1.92
C THR A 87 -20.76 -6.54 1.16
N TRP A 88 -20.66 -6.21 -0.12
CA TRP A 88 -19.54 -6.57 -1.00
C TRP A 88 -18.86 -5.31 -1.56
N ILE A 89 -17.57 -5.14 -1.24
CA ILE A 89 -16.78 -3.97 -1.62
C ILE A 89 -15.63 -4.38 -2.53
N GLY A 90 -15.49 -3.69 -3.67
CA GLY A 90 -14.42 -3.91 -4.63
C GLY A 90 -13.48 -2.71 -4.66
N LEU A 91 -12.21 -2.88 -4.30
CA LEU A 91 -11.25 -1.78 -4.32
C LEU A 91 -10.56 -1.73 -5.69
N ARG A 92 -10.88 -0.74 -6.52
CA ARG A 92 -10.38 -0.62 -7.88
C ARG A 92 -9.25 0.40 -7.97
N ARG A 93 -8.16 0.05 -8.64
CA ARG A 93 -7.04 0.97 -8.94
C ARG A 93 -6.66 0.86 -10.43
N LEU A 94 -5.67 1.62 -10.90
CA LEU A 94 -5.19 1.57 -12.30
C LEU A 94 -4.37 0.31 -12.57
N GLY A 95 -4.66 -0.41 -13.66
CA GLY A 95 -4.01 -1.65 -14.03
C GLY A 95 -4.15 -2.07 -15.49
N LYS A 96 -3.22 -2.92 -15.95
CA LYS A 96 -3.24 -3.51 -17.31
C LYS A 96 -4.51 -4.31 -17.59
N MET A 97 -4.87 -5.17 -16.64
CA MET A 97 -6.07 -5.97 -16.76
C MET A 97 -7.24 -5.15 -16.24
N LYS A 98 -8.31 -5.07 -17.03
CA LYS A 98 -9.58 -4.50 -16.57
C LYS A 98 -9.95 -5.19 -15.27
N VAL A 99 -9.99 -4.42 -14.19
CA VAL A 99 -10.51 -4.90 -12.92
C VAL A 99 -11.96 -5.32 -13.16
N THR A 100 -12.23 -6.60 -12.94
CA THR A 100 -13.57 -7.16 -12.97
C THR A 100 -14.04 -7.34 -11.55
N PHE A 101 -15.27 -6.92 -11.29
CA PHE A 101 -16.03 -7.28 -10.10
C PHE A 101 -17.41 -7.72 -10.58
N PRO A 102 -18.02 -8.72 -9.94
CA PRO A 102 -19.43 -9.04 -10.15
C PRO A 102 -20.33 -7.81 -9.94
N LYS A 103 -21.47 -7.75 -10.64
CA LYS A 103 -22.38 -6.60 -10.63
C LYS A 103 -22.93 -6.20 -9.25
N TYR A 104 -22.90 -7.12 -8.28
CA TYR A 104 -23.40 -6.89 -6.93
C TYR A 104 -22.37 -6.26 -5.97
N TYR A 105 -21.14 -5.99 -6.44
CA TYR A 105 -20.15 -5.25 -5.68
C TYR A 105 -20.42 -3.74 -5.76
N HIS A 106 -20.31 -3.07 -4.61
CA HIS A 106 -20.06 -1.62 -4.58
C HIS A 106 -18.58 -1.37 -4.82
N VAL A 107 -18.24 -0.68 -5.91
CA VAL A 107 -16.87 -0.50 -6.38
C VAL A 107 -16.34 0.86 -5.96
N ILE A 108 -15.30 0.85 -5.13
CA ILE A 108 -14.60 2.06 -4.66
C ILE A 108 -13.30 2.20 -5.44
N ALA A 109 -13.17 3.28 -6.20
CA ALA A 109 -11.90 3.66 -6.82
C ALA A 109 -10.93 4.17 -5.75
N ILE A 110 -9.68 3.71 -5.78
CA ILE A 110 -8.63 4.08 -4.83
C ILE A 110 -7.43 4.79 -5.50
N GLU A 111 -7.63 5.25 -6.75
CA GLU A 111 -6.74 6.15 -7.50
C GLU A 111 -7.58 7.16 -8.28
N PRO A 112 -7.01 8.33 -8.59
CA PRO A 112 -7.60 9.24 -9.57
C PRO A 112 -7.73 8.55 -10.94
N ASP A 113 -8.63 9.05 -11.78
CA ASP A 113 -8.86 8.58 -13.16
C ASP A 113 -9.37 7.12 -13.29
N VAL A 114 -9.75 6.51 -12.17
CA VAL A 114 -10.39 5.19 -12.12
C VAL A 114 -11.88 5.35 -11.90
N LYS A 115 -12.69 4.72 -12.75
CA LYS A 115 -14.15 4.67 -12.57
C LYS A 115 -14.54 3.69 -11.46
N GLY A 116 -15.24 4.20 -10.44
CA GLY A 116 -15.97 3.46 -9.42
C GLY A 116 -17.23 4.24 -9.03
N ASP A 117 -18.04 3.69 -8.14
CA ASP A 117 -19.23 4.36 -7.60
C ASP A 117 -18.84 5.60 -6.79
N ILE A 118 -17.68 5.53 -6.14
CA ILE A 118 -17.01 6.65 -5.48
C ILE A 118 -15.48 6.54 -5.64
N CYS A 119 -14.75 7.62 -5.34
CA CYS A 119 -13.29 7.63 -5.32
C CYS A 119 -12.77 8.06 -3.94
N ILE A 120 -11.94 7.24 -3.31
CA ILE A 120 -11.26 7.53 -2.04
C ILE A 120 -9.77 7.26 -2.22
N TRP A 121 -8.99 8.32 -2.31
CA TRP A 121 -7.55 8.26 -2.57
C TRP A 121 -6.79 9.28 -1.71
N PRO A 122 -5.58 8.96 -1.21
CA PRO A 122 -4.88 7.67 -1.29
C PRO A 122 -5.20 6.70 -0.14
N ILE A 123 -5.18 5.38 -0.39
CA ILE A 123 -5.28 4.34 0.65
C ILE A 123 -3.89 3.76 0.91
N ILE A 124 -3.20 4.28 1.94
CA ILE A 124 -1.83 3.87 2.31
C ILE A 124 -1.72 3.50 3.79
N ASN A 125 -0.71 2.72 4.15
CA ASN A 125 -0.58 2.16 5.51
C ASN A 125 -0.04 3.13 6.55
N THR A 126 0.71 4.15 6.09
CA THR A 126 1.41 5.07 6.98
C THR A 126 0.58 6.32 7.24
N TRP A 127 0.45 6.67 8.52
CA TRP A 127 -0.23 7.88 8.98
C TRP A 127 0.74 9.02 9.30
N PRO A 128 0.28 10.29 9.32
CA PRO A 128 1.15 11.44 9.60
C PRO A 128 1.86 11.40 10.96
N ASP A 129 1.22 10.83 11.98
CA ASP A 129 1.74 10.65 13.34
C ASP A 129 2.76 9.51 13.45
N GLU A 130 2.87 8.65 12.44
CA GLU A 130 3.88 7.60 12.36
C GLU A 130 5.17 8.04 11.65
N LEU A 131 5.22 9.27 11.12
CA LEU A 131 6.37 9.77 10.39
C LEU A 131 7.54 9.99 11.34
N VAL A 132 8.72 9.51 10.94
CA VAL A 132 9.93 9.71 11.76
C VAL A 132 10.51 11.09 11.51
N THR A 133 11.16 11.66 12.53
CA THR A 133 11.92 12.90 12.41
C THR A 133 13.28 12.65 11.75
N ARG A 134 13.92 13.71 11.24
CA ARG A 134 15.26 13.63 10.65
C ARG A 134 16.29 13.10 11.64
N LYS A 135 16.22 13.54 12.90
CA LYS A 135 17.05 13.01 14.00
C LYS A 135 16.87 11.50 14.14
N LYS A 136 15.62 11.02 14.19
CA LYS A 136 15.35 9.59 14.33
C LYS A 136 15.80 8.78 13.11
N LEU A 137 15.65 9.31 11.91
CA LEU A 137 16.19 8.69 10.70
C LEU A 137 17.71 8.53 10.78
N ARG A 138 18.44 9.56 11.20
CA ARG A 138 19.90 9.49 11.38
C ARG A 138 20.30 8.44 12.41
N GLU A 139 19.59 8.34 13.54
CA GLU A 139 19.80 7.28 14.55
C GLU A 139 19.61 5.88 13.95
N ILE A 140 18.52 5.67 13.20
CA ILE A 140 18.21 4.41 12.53
C ILE A 140 19.33 4.03 11.54
N LEU A 141 19.84 5.00 10.78
CA LEU A 141 20.90 4.81 9.78
C LEU A 141 22.32 4.79 10.38
N LYS A 142 22.46 5.10 11.67
CA LYS A 142 23.75 5.29 12.36
C LYS A 142 24.64 6.30 11.64
N VAL A 143 24.09 7.49 11.36
CA VAL A 143 24.79 8.61 10.72
C VAL A 143 24.93 9.76 11.71
N GLU A 144 26.15 10.19 11.96
CA GLU A 144 26.46 11.27 12.90
C GLU A 144 26.65 12.64 12.23
N SER A 145 26.86 12.67 10.90
CA SER A 145 27.06 13.90 10.16
C SER A 145 25.76 14.51 9.64
N ASP A 146 25.81 15.79 9.27
CA ASP A 146 24.68 16.49 8.67
C ASP A 146 24.47 16.25 7.16
N ASN A 147 25.19 15.29 6.61
CA ASN A 147 25.10 14.93 5.19
C ASN A 147 23.66 14.64 4.75
N GLU A 148 23.39 14.95 3.48
CA GLU A 148 22.14 14.60 2.82
C GLU A 148 21.99 13.08 2.70
N ILE A 149 20.77 12.59 2.88
CA ILE A 149 20.43 11.16 2.88
C ILE A 149 19.60 10.82 1.66
N GLY A 150 20.08 9.86 0.88
CA GLY A 150 19.36 9.22 -0.21
C GLY A 150 18.86 7.84 0.19
N LEU A 151 17.59 7.55 -0.06
CA LEU A 151 16.98 6.25 0.15
C LEU A 151 16.59 5.60 -1.18
N LEU A 152 17.08 4.38 -1.42
CA LEU A 152 16.57 3.50 -2.46
C LEU A 152 15.55 2.55 -1.84
N CYS A 153 14.30 2.62 -2.28
CA CYS A 153 13.21 1.83 -1.71
C CYS A 153 12.90 0.63 -2.62
N GLU A 154 13.37 -0.54 -2.22
CA GLU A 154 13.21 -1.77 -2.98
C GLU A 154 11.98 -2.54 -2.46
N ASN A 155 10.87 -2.49 -3.21
CA ASN A 155 9.65 -3.23 -2.87
C ASN A 155 9.52 -4.56 -3.63
N GLY A 156 10.65 -5.26 -3.87
CA GLY A 156 10.65 -6.64 -4.35
C GLY A 156 10.49 -6.87 -5.86
N ALA A 157 10.71 -5.87 -6.73
CA ALA A 157 10.74 -6.07 -8.18
C ALA A 157 11.90 -5.31 -8.88
N TYR A 158 12.68 -6.03 -9.68
CA TYR A 158 13.75 -5.57 -10.58
C TYR A 158 14.89 -4.71 -9.97
N LEU A 159 15.65 -5.34 -9.08
CA LEU A 159 16.80 -4.78 -8.34
C LEU A 159 17.82 -4.00 -9.21
N LYS A 160 18.16 -4.52 -10.40
CA LYS A 160 19.27 -4.00 -11.21
C LYS A 160 18.99 -2.59 -11.77
N HIS A 161 17.77 -2.31 -12.20
CA HIS A 161 17.43 -1.02 -12.81
C HIS A 161 17.43 0.10 -11.76
N LEU A 162 16.77 -0.13 -10.62
CA LEU A 162 16.67 0.87 -9.55
C LEU A 162 18.04 1.24 -8.98
N ASN A 163 18.90 0.25 -8.73
CA ASN A 163 20.26 0.49 -8.24
C ASN A 163 21.09 1.34 -9.21
N ARG A 164 20.96 1.11 -10.52
CA ARG A 164 21.65 1.91 -11.55
C ARG A 164 21.21 3.37 -11.49
N VAL A 165 19.91 3.63 -11.37
CA VAL A 165 19.36 4.99 -11.26
C VAL A 165 19.83 5.66 -9.97
N PHE A 166 19.75 4.95 -8.85
CA PHE A 166 20.16 5.45 -7.54
C PHE A 166 21.63 5.85 -7.48
N ARG A 167 22.52 5.08 -8.12
CA ARG A 167 23.94 5.41 -8.20
C ARG A 167 24.23 6.60 -9.13
N LYS A 168 23.50 6.73 -10.25
CA LYS A 168 23.78 7.74 -11.28
C LYS A 168 23.12 9.10 -11.04
N ARG A 169 21.94 9.15 -10.41
CA ARG A 169 21.17 10.40 -10.29
C ARG A 169 21.40 11.17 -8.98
N LEU A 170 21.95 10.54 -7.96
CA LEU A 170 22.18 11.21 -6.68
C LEU A 170 23.55 11.93 -6.67
N PRO A 171 23.63 13.18 -6.17
CA PRO A 171 24.89 13.90 -6.02
C PRO A 171 25.94 13.06 -5.26
N LYS A 172 27.22 13.22 -5.60
CA LYS A 172 28.32 12.42 -5.01
C LYS A 172 28.41 12.55 -3.48
N LYS A 173 28.01 13.70 -2.93
CA LYS A 173 28.04 14.02 -1.49
C LYS A 173 26.90 13.39 -0.67
N VAL A 174 25.88 12.81 -1.32
CA VAL A 174 24.73 12.21 -0.64
C VAL A 174 25.08 10.84 -0.12
N LEU A 175 24.78 10.58 1.16
CA LEU A 175 24.88 9.25 1.76
C LEU A 175 23.77 8.36 1.22
N ARG A 176 24.14 7.22 0.64
CA ARG A 176 23.22 6.34 -0.09
C ARG A 176 22.90 5.11 0.74
N PHE A 177 21.62 4.92 1.05
CA PHE A 177 21.11 3.74 1.76
C PHE A 177 20.08 3.02 0.91
N LYS A 178 20.03 1.70 1.00
CA LYS A 178 18.89 0.95 0.47
C LYS A 178 18.02 0.49 1.62
N ILE A 179 16.72 0.58 1.40
CA ILE A 179 15.72 0.08 2.30
C ILE A 179 14.98 -1.00 1.54
N SER A 180 15.05 -2.23 2.03
CA SER A 180 14.47 -3.39 1.37
C SER A 180 13.73 -4.23 2.39
N ASN A 181 12.60 -4.79 2.00
CA ASN A 181 11.88 -5.80 2.76
C ASN A 181 12.30 -7.23 2.38
N SER A 182 13.37 -7.36 1.60
CA SER A 182 13.82 -8.63 1.05
C SER A 182 15.03 -9.17 1.81
N PRO A 183 15.03 -10.45 2.23
CA PRO A 183 16.21 -11.06 2.87
C PRO A 183 17.44 -11.12 1.95
N PHE A 184 17.28 -10.93 0.63
CA PHE A 184 18.37 -10.87 -0.35
C PHE A 184 19.26 -9.62 -0.25
N SER A 185 18.94 -8.68 0.64
CA SER A 185 19.67 -7.42 0.80
C SER A 185 20.60 -7.40 2.04
N LYS A 186 20.62 -8.47 2.85
CA LYS A 186 21.29 -8.55 4.16
C LYS A 186 22.80 -8.22 4.17
N GLU A 187 23.48 -8.30 3.03
CA GLU A 187 24.94 -8.18 2.93
C GLU A 187 25.45 -6.75 2.69
N ASN A 188 24.56 -5.79 2.41
CA ASN A 188 24.91 -4.36 2.37
C ASN A 188 24.28 -3.65 3.58
N LYS A 189 24.59 -2.36 3.82
CA LYS A 189 23.87 -1.48 4.78
C LYS A 189 22.41 -1.27 4.36
N ASP A 190 21.68 -2.36 4.10
CA ASP A 190 20.32 -2.38 3.68
C ASP A 190 19.49 -2.57 4.94
N LEU A 191 18.79 -1.51 5.34
CA LEU A 191 17.89 -1.62 6.48
C LEU A 191 16.64 -2.37 6.05
N SER A 192 16.32 -3.42 6.79
CA SER A 192 14.96 -3.98 6.84
C SER A 192 14.08 -3.04 7.66
N TYR A 193 13.72 -1.89 7.09
CA TYR A 193 12.84 -0.91 7.73
C TYR A 193 11.49 -0.86 7.03
N TYR A 194 10.42 -1.10 7.78
CA TYR A 194 9.08 -1.11 7.21
C TYR A 194 8.07 -0.53 8.23
N PRO A 195 7.07 0.27 7.80
CA PRO A 195 6.85 0.78 6.44
C PRO A 195 7.88 1.83 6.06
N VAL A 196 8.45 1.69 4.85
CA VAL A 196 9.49 2.59 4.33
C VAL A 196 8.98 4.04 4.27
N ALA A 197 7.68 4.21 4.01
CA ALA A 197 7.03 5.51 3.92
C ALA A 197 7.15 6.37 5.19
N LYS A 198 7.33 5.76 6.37
CA LYS A 198 7.59 6.52 7.61
C LYS A 198 8.85 7.39 7.51
N LEU A 199 9.81 6.99 6.66
CA LEU A 199 11.09 7.66 6.46
C LEU A 199 11.04 8.78 5.42
N PHE A 200 10.02 8.80 4.55
CA PHE A 200 10.04 9.61 3.32
C PHE A 200 10.16 11.11 3.59
N LYS A 201 9.41 11.64 4.57
CA LYS A 201 9.44 13.06 4.92
C LYS A 201 10.82 13.52 5.43
N SER A 202 11.62 12.60 5.97
CA SER A 202 12.90 12.90 6.61
C SER A 202 14.11 12.66 5.71
N ALA A 203 13.94 11.98 4.58
CA ALA A 203 14.99 11.76 3.59
C ALA A 203 15.10 12.94 2.63
N ASP A 204 16.31 13.24 2.16
CA ASP A 204 16.53 14.32 1.18
C ASP A 204 16.25 13.85 -0.24
N TYR A 205 16.65 12.62 -0.57
CA TYR A 205 16.46 12.04 -1.90
C TYR A 205 15.82 10.67 -1.79
N ILE A 206 14.88 10.37 -2.70
CA ILE A 206 14.22 9.07 -2.72
C ILE A 206 14.22 8.51 -4.14
N VAL A 207 14.49 7.22 -4.28
CA VAL A 207 14.29 6.48 -5.52
C VAL A 207 13.34 5.32 -5.25
N ILE A 208 12.23 5.29 -5.99
CA ILE A 208 11.17 4.28 -5.84
C ILE A 208 10.74 3.70 -7.20
N GLY A 209 10.14 2.51 -7.18
CA GLY A 209 9.32 2.04 -8.29
C GLY A 209 7.90 2.63 -8.25
N ALA A 210 7.29 2.87 -9.42
CA ALA A 210 5.93 3.42 -9.54
C ALA A 210 4.78 2.40 -9.31
N GLY A 211 5.01 1.38 -8.49
CA GLY A 211 3.92 0.53 -7.98
C GLY A 211 2.99 1.34 -7.07
N TYR A 212 1.69 0.99 -7.04
CA TYR A 212 0.65 1.75 -6.31
C TYR A 212 1.09 2.23 -4.93
N ASN A 213 1.52 1.33 -4.03
CA ASN A 213 1.73 1.70 -2.63
C ASN A 213 2.92 2.66 -2.48
N SER A 214 4.09 2.30 -3.03
CA SER A 214 5.28 3.17 -2.95
C SER A 214 5.05 4.52 -3.59
N PHE A 215 4.36 4.54 -4.73
CA PHE A 215 4.04 5.76 -5.45
C PHE A 215 3.15 6.70 -4.62
N HIS A 216 2.04 6.19 -4.07
CA HIS A 216 1.11 7.01 -3.28
C HIS A 216 1.65 7.36 -1.90
N GLU A 217 2.49 6.52 -1.31
CA GLU A 217 3.25 6.85 -0.10
C GLU A 217 4.21 8.01 -0.35
N ALA A 218 4.91 8.02 -1.49
CA ALA A 218 5.81 9.11 -1.85
C ALA A 218 5.05 10.40 -2.17
N LEU A 219 3.96 10.33 -2.96
CA LEU A 219 3.11 11.50 -3.20
C LEU A 219 2.59 12.13 -1.90
N SER A 220 2.31 11.29 -0.88
CA SER A 220 1.78 11.76 0.39
C SER A 220 2.81 12.47 1.26
N TYR A 221 4.06 12.00 1.27
CA TYR A 221 5.02 12.35 2.33
C TYR A 221 6.41 12.76 1.85
N ALA A 222 6.80 12.46 0.62
CA ALA A 222 8.13 12.79 0.09
C ALA A 222 8.17 14.20 -0.51
N ASP A 223 9.37 14.77 -0.59
CA ASP A 223 9.62 15.89 -1.49
C ASP A 223 9.70 15.37 -2.93
N MET A 224 8.65 15.66 -3.72
CA MET A 224 8.55 15.17 -5.09
C MET A 224 9.61 15.78 -6.02
N ASN A 225 10.15 16.96 -5.71
CA ASN A 225 11.24 17.57 -6.50
C ASN A 225 12.56 16.81 -6.33
N LYS A 226 12.73 16.11 -5.20
CA LYS A 226 13.91 15.29 -4.90
C LYS A 226 13.62 13.78 -4.95
N THR A 227 12.46 13.40 -5.48
CA THR A 227 12.06 11.99 -5.64
C THR A 227 12.17 11.57 -7.09
N THR A 228 12.94 10.51 -7.36
CA THR A 228 12.95 9.85 -8.67
C THR A 228 12.02 8.63 -8.65
N ILE A 229 10.97 8.70 -9.45
CA ILE A 229 10.06 7.58 -9.67
C ILE A 229 10.48 6.83 -10.93
N VAL A 230 10.64 5.52 -10.83
CA VAL A 230 11.13 4.66 -11.92
C VAL A 230 10.05 3.68 -12.33
N ASN A 231 9.88 3.48 -13.64
CA ASN A 231 9.10 2.36 -14.15
C ASN A 231 9.95 1.08 -14.03
N VAL A 232 9.46 0.13 -13.25
CA VAL A 232 10.11 -1.17 -13.02
C VAL A 232 9.38 -2.32 -13.72
N GLY A 233 8.68 -2.04 -14.82
CA GLY A 233 8.10 -3.06 -15.71
C GLY A 233 6.58 -3.23 -15.64
N GLY A 234 5.87 -2.36 -14.91
CA GLY A 234 4.40 -2.33 -14.93
C GLY A 234 3.88 -1.22 -15.85
N ASP A 235 3.03 -1.53 -16.82
CA ASP A 235 2.55 -0.52 -17.79
C ASP A 235 1.68 0.56 -17.13
N ASP A 236 0.98 0.26 -16.03
CA ASP A 236 0.25 1.25 -15.23
C ASP A 236 1.19 2.22 -14.49
N GLN A 237 2.47 1.85 -14.33
CA GLN A 237 3.48 2.71 -13.71
C GLN A 237 3.84 3.90 -14.59
N ALA A 238 3.82 3.73 -15.92
CA ALA A 238 4.09 4.82 -16.85
C ALA A 238 3.02 5.92 -16.73
N VAL A 239 1.75 5.52 -16.62
CA VAL A 239 0.63 6.45 -16.38
C VAL A 239 0.81 7.19 -15.06
N ARG A 240 1.10 6.47 -13.97
CA ARG A 240 1.35 7.11 -12.66
C ARG A 240 2.50 8.10 -12.71
N ILE A 241 3.63 7.75 -13.34
CA ILE A 241 4.78 8.65 -13.47
C ILE A 241 4.38 9.92 -14.22
N LYS A 242 3.64 9.79 -15.33
CA LYS A 242 3.15 10.94 -16.10
C LYS A 242 2.24 11.85 -15.26
N GLN A 243 1.36 11.24 -14.47
CA GLN A 243 0.35 11.93 -13.66
C GLN A 243 0.87 12.44 -12.30
N ALA A 244 2.11 12.09 -11.92
CA ALA A 244 2.66 12.34 -10.59
C ALA A 244 2.61 13.82 -10.18
N HIS A 245 2.78 14.74 -11.14
CA HIS A 245 2.79 16.18 -10.86
C HIS A 245 1.37 16.72 -10.58
N GLU A 246 0.37 16.20 -11.30
CA GLU A 246 -1.03 16.62 -11.18
C GLU A 246 -1.68 16.07 -9.91
N TRP A 247 -1.32 14.84 -9.50
CA TRP A 247 -1.87 14.17 -8.33
C TRP A 247 -1.21 14.57 -7.00
N THR A 248 -0.47 15.66 -6.92
CA THR A 248 0.22 16.10 -5.68
C THR A 248 -0.70 16.71 -4.61
N LYS A 249 -2.02 16.77 -4.84
CA LYS A 249 -2.97 17.50 -3.98
C LYS A 249 -3.51 16.73 -2.76
N GLY A 250 -3.19 15.44 -2.60
CA GLY A 250 -3.64 14.62 -1.47
C GLY A 250 -2.50 14.28 -0.52
N ARG A 251 -2.56 14.76 0.74
CA ARG A 251 -1.58 14.41 1.78
C ARG A 251 -2.15 13.40 2.76
N GLY A 252 -1.46 12.27 2.90
CA GLY A 252 -1.72 11.26 3.93
C GLY A 252 -2.86 10.28 3.64
N SER A 253 -2.97 9.25 4.48
CA SER A 253 -3.90 8.13 4.27
C SER A 253 -5.38 8.51 4.45
N GLN A 254 -6.20 8.12 3.48
CA GLN A 254 -7.67 8.22 3.51
C GLN A 254 -8.35 6.89 3.90
N ALA A 255 -7.62 5.92 4.45
CA ALA A 255 -8.18 4.62 4.81
C ALA A 255 -9.29 4.69 5.86
N HIS A 256 -9.28 5.70 6.74
CA HIS A 256 -10.37 5.94 7.69
C HIS A 256 -11.65 6.44 7.01
N ILE A 257 -11.54 7.24 5.94
CA ILE A 257 -12.69 7.66 5.13
C ILE A 257 -13.29 6.44 4.41
N LEU A 258 -12.43 5.56 3.87
CA LEU A 258 -12.87 4.29 3.31
C LEU A 258 -13.66 3.46 4.34
N ALA A 259 -13.12 3.28 5.54
CA ALA A 259 -13.80 2.54 6.60
C ALA A 259 -15.16 3.14 6.96
N LYS A 260 -15.22 4.46 7.20
CA LYS A 260 -16.47 5.17 7.50
C LYS A 260 -17.49 5.02 6.38
N HIS A 261 -17.08 5.15 5.12
CA HIS A 261 -17.96 4.97 3.97
C HIS A 261 -18.52 3.54 3.92
N VAL A 262 -17.66 2.53 4.07
CA VAL A 262 -18.05 1.12 4.03
C VAL A 262 -19.04 0.78 5.14
N ILE A 263 -18.82 1.28 6.37
CA ILE A 263 -19.73 1.09 7.50
C ILE A 263 -21.09 1.75 7.22
N ASN A 264 -21.08 3.00 6.75
CA ASN A 264 -22.30 3.72 6.44
C ASN A 264 -23.10 3.07 5.31
N TYR A 265 -22.41 2.53 4.30
CA TYR A 265 -23.05 1.78 3.22
C TYR A 265 -23.66 0.49 3.75
N HIS A 266 -22.93 -0.26 4.57
CA HIS A 266 -23.40 -1.50 5.20
C HIS A 266 -24.67 -1.26 6.04
N ASN A 267 -24.69 -0.23 6.90
CA ASN A 267 -25.84 0.04 7.78
C ASN A 267 -27.11 0.48 7.03
N LYS A 268 -27.01 0.85 5.75
CA LYS A 268 -28.16 1.28 4.93
C LYS A 268 -28.84 0.14 4.18
N HIS A 269 -28.21 -1.04 4.13
CA HIS A 269 -28.64 -2.19 3.36
C HIS A 269 -28.84 -3.41 4.26
#